data_AF-A0A1A3H5L5-F1
#
_entry.id   AF-A0A1A3H5L5-F1
#
_cell.length_a   1.000
_cell.length_b   1.000
_cell.length_c   1.000
_cell.angle_alpha   90.00
_cell.angle_beta   90.00
_cell.angle_gamma   90.00
#
_symmetry.space_group_name_H-M   'P 1'
#
loop_
_entity.id
_entity.type
_entity.pdbx_description
1 polymer ?
#
loop_
_entity_poly.entity_id
_entity_poly.type
_entity_poly.pdbx_seq_one_letter_code
_entity_poly.pdbx_strand_id
1 'polypeptide(L)'
;MVLVAGIGAYAYWHDHERAKQVAEIRKVINQFADASDTADTKKMATLMCREEAAQFTSDVPNASDVGPIVPGQRQAVEIAYVVIKDDTAMVGVTRPPLPTVNFDLKRENGTWKLCNA
;
A
#
# COMPACT_ATOMS: atom_id res chain seq x y z
N MET A 1 4.82 -46.33 -10.45
CA MET A 1 5.55 -45.06 -10.31
C MET A 1 4.61 -44.10 -9.60
N VAL A 2 4.82 -43.83 -8.31
CA VAL A 2 3.85 -43.10 -7.46
C VAL A 2 4.12 -41.60 -7.58
N LEU A 3 3.14 -40.86 -8.09
CA LEU A 3 3.15 -39.40 -8.20
C LEU A 3 3.00 -38.77 -6.81
N VAL A 4 4.11 -38.60 -6.10
CA VAL A 4 4.18 -37.73 -4.90
C VAL A 4 4.60 -36.33 -5.36
N ALA A 5 3.70 -35.62 -6.05
CA ALA A 5 3.96 -34.28 -6.55
C ALA A 5 2.84 -33.26 -6.25
N GLY A 6 1.77 -33.67 -5.56
CA GLY A 6 0.62 -32.79 -5.32
C GLY A 6 0.82 -31.79 -4.18
N ILE A 7 1.43 -32.22 -3.07
CA ILE A 7 1.43 -31.43 -1.83
C ILE A 7 2.62 -30.46 -1.77
N GLY A 8 3.81 -30.91 -2.18
CA GLY A 8 5.01 -30.07 -2.19
C GLY A 8 4.96 -28.94 -3.23
N ALA A 9 4.36 -29.20 -4.40
CA ALA A 9 4.16 -28.18 -5.42
C ALA A 9 3.15 -27.12 -4.98
N TYR A 10 2.03 -27.51 -4.36
CA TYR A 10 1.01 -26.58 -3.89
C TYR A 10 1.52 -25.66 -2.78
N ALA A 11 2.23 -26.20 -1.78
CA ALA A 11 2.83 -25.41 -0.71
C ALA A 11 3.88 -24.41 -1.25
N TYR A 12 4.74 -24.86 -2.16
CA TYR A 12 5.77 -24.01 -2.77
C TYR A 12 5.18 -22.86 -3.61
N TRP A 13 4.12 -23.15 -4.39
CA TRP A 13 3.43 -22.12 -5.17
C TRP A 13 2.73 -21.09 -4.28
N HIS A 14 2.04 -21.53 -3.23
CA HIS A 14 1.33 -20.65 -2.31
C HIS A 14 2.28 -19.70 -1.55
N ASP A 15 3.42 -20.20 -1.07
CA ASP A 15 4.42 -19.37 -0.40
C ASP A 15 5.05 -18.34 -1.35
N HIS A 16 5.29 -18.73 -2.60
CA HIS A 16 5.85 -17.84 -3.61
C HIS A 16 4.85 -16.74 -4.03
N GLU A 17 3.56 -17.06 -4.13
CA GLU A 17 2.50 -16.08 -4.37
C GLU A 17 2.38 -15.09 -3.21
N ARG A 18 2.41 -15.59 -1.97
CA ARG A 18 2.36 -14.73 -0.78
C ARG A 18 3.57 -13.79 -0.70
N ALA A 19 4.77 -14.28 -1.00
CA ALA A 19 5.98 -13.44 -1.04
C ALA A 19 5.88 -12.33 -2.09
N LYS A 20 5.32 -12.64 -3.27
CA LYS A 20 5.04 -11.63 -4.32
C LYS A 20 4.05 -10.59 -3.85
N GLN A 21 2.92 -11.02 -3.26
CA GLN A 21 1.91 -10.08 -2.76
C GLN A 21 2.48 -9.16 -1.68
N VAL A 22 3.28 -9.69 -0.74
CA VAL A 22 3.97 -8.86 0.26
C VAL A 22 4.90 -7.84 -0.42
N ALA A 23 5.68 -8.25 -1.43
CA ALA A 23 6.54 -7.34 -2.16
C ALA A 23 5.77 -6.24 -2.89
N GLU A 24 4.61 -6.57 -3.49
CA GLU A 24 3.72 -5.60 -4.14
C GLU A 24 3.12 -4.62 -3.13
N ILE A 25 2.61 -5.10 -1.99
CA ILE A 25 2.07 -4.27 -0.92
C ILE A 25 3.14 -3.30 -0.40
N ARG A 26 4.35 -3.79 -0.14
CA ARG A 26 5.49 -2.95 0.28
C ARG A 26 5.79 -1.86 -0.75
N LYS A 27 5.73 -2.21 -2.04
CA LYS A 27 5.93 -1.24 -3.13
C LYS A 27 4.85 -0.16 -3.12
N VAL A 28 3.58 -0.52 -2.96
CA VAL A 28 2.47 0.44 -2.91
C VAL A 28 2.61 1.39 -1.71
N ILE A 29 2.93 0.87 -0.52
CA ILE A 29 3.16 1.70 0.67
C ILE A 29 4.32 2.68 0.47
N ASN A 30 5.43 2.23 -0.11
CA ASN A 30 6.56 3.12 -0.41
C ASN A 30 6.22 4.17 -1.46
N GLN A 31 5.43 3.82 -2.48
CA GLN A 31 4.98 4.78 -3.49
C GLN A 31 4.02 5.82 -2.89
N PHE A 32 3.15 5.40 -1.97
CA PHE A 32 2.25 6.28 -1.25
C PHE A 32 3.02 7.22 -0.32
N ALA A 33 4.00 6.68 0.40
CA ALA A 33 4.91 7.44 1.24
C ALA A 33 5.70 8.50 0.46
N ASP A 34 6.28 8.14 -0.68
CA ASP A 34 6.99 9.08 -1.55
C ASP A 34 6.05 10.14 -2.14
N ALA A 35 4.83 9.75 -2.53
CA ALA A 35 3.81 10.70 -2.98
C ALA A 35 3.39 11.68 -1.87
N SER A 36 3.26 11.19 -0.63
CA SER A 36 2.99 12.03 0.55
C SER A 36 4.15 12.99 0.84
N ASP A 37 5.39 12.52 0.80
CA ASP A 37 6.57 13.35 1.08
C ASP A 37 6.78 14.42 0.01
N THR A 38 6.44 14.11 -1.24
CA THR A 38 6.52 15.06 -2.38
C THR A 38 5.25 15.88 -2.57
N ALA A 39 4.23 15.68 -1.74
CA ALA A 39 2.90 16.27 -1.86
C ALA A 39 2.25 16.09 -3.25
N ASP A 40 2.52 14.96 -3.90
CA ASP A 40 1.90 14.58 -5.17
C ASP A 40 0.52 13.96 -4.89
N THR A 41 -0.46 14.84 -4.64
CA THR A 41 -1.83 14.47 -4.30
C THR A 41 -2.51 13.63 -5.40
N LYS A 42 -2.12 13.84 -6.67
CA LYS A 42 -2.62 13.03 -7.80
C LYS A 42 -2.10 11.60 -7.70
N LYS A 43 -0.81 11.42 -7.41
CA LYS A 43 -0.21 10.09 -7.22
C LYS A 43 -0.73 9.41 -5.95
N MET A 44 -1.01 10.15 -4.87
CA MET A 44 -1.67 9.59 -3.69
C MET A 44 -3.06 9.05 -4.04
N ALA A 45 -3.90 9.84 -4.74
CA ALA A 45 -5.25 9.45 -5.11
C ALA A 45 -5.31 8.21 -6.03
N THR A 46 -4.31 8.01 -6.92
CA THR A 46 -4.29 6.82 -7.78
C THR A 46 -3.93 5.53 -7.04
N LEU A 47 -3.25 5.64 -5.90
CA LEU A 47 -2.88 4.52 -5.02
C LEU A 47 -3.98 4.18 -4.01
N MET A 48 -5.01 5.02 -3.89
CA MET A 48 -6.17 4.79 -3.04
C MET A 48 -7.29 4.02 -3.78
N CYS A 49 -8.14 3.36 -3.00
CA CYS A 49 -9.45 2.89 -3.44
C CYS A 49 -10.29 4.08 -3.92
N ARG A 50 -11.30 3.81 -4.76
CA ARG A 50 -12.07 4.88 -5.44
C ARG A 50 -12.75 5.83 -4.46
N GLU A 51 -13.28 5.31 -3.36
CA GLU A 51 -14.05 6.07 -2.38
C GLU A 51 -13.14 7.02 -1.58
N GLU A 52 -11.99 6.52 -1.13
CA GLU A 52 -10.96 7.25 -0.40
C GLU A 52 -10.28 8.28 -1.30
N ALA A 53 -10.02 7.93 -2.56
CA ALA A 53 -9.54 8.89 -3.54
C ALA A 53 -10.52 10.05 -3.72
N ALA A 54 -11.83 9.77 -3.78
CA ALA A 54 -12.85 10.80 -3.92
C ALA A 54 -12.86 11.76 -2.71
N GLN A 55 -12.87 11.21 -1.49
CA GLN A 55 -12.80 12.01 -0.24
C GLN A 55 -11.51 12.81 -0.14
N PHE A 56 -10.36 12.18 -0.45
CA PHE A 56 -9.07 12.84 -0.44
C PHE A 56 -9.03 14.00 -1.44
N THR A 57 -9.54 13.81 -2.67
CA THR A 57 -9.56 14.88 -3.67
C THR A 57 -10.59 15.98 -3.38
N SER A 58 -11.66 15.71 -2.63
CA SER A 58 -12.58 16.77 -2.19
C SER A 58 -12.00 17.63 -1.07
N ASP A 59 -11.13 17.05 -0.23
CA ASP A 59 -10.52 17.74 0.91
C ASP A 59 -9.20 18.44 0.57
N VAL A 60 -8.57 18.08 -0.56
CA VAL A 60 -7.36 18.75 -1.03
C VAL A 60 -7.73 20.13 -1.58
N PRO A 61 -7.28 21.24 -0.96
CA PRO A 61 -7.48 22.58 -1.50
C PRO A 61 -6.87 22.66 -2.89
N ASN A 62 -7.49 23.45 -3.79
CA ASN A 62 -6.98 23.61 -5.14
C ASN A 62 -5.49 23.99 -5.07
N ALA A 63 -4.67 23.41 -5.93
CA ALA A 63 -3.23 23.70 -5.97
C ALA A 63 -2.90 25.19 -6.19
N SER A 64 -3.89 25.98 -6.61
CA SER A 64 -3.83 27.44 -6.74
C SER A 64 -3.95 28.20 -5.39
N ASP A 65 -4.51 27.57 -4.36
CA ASP A 65 -4.77 28.16 -3.04
C ASP A 65 -3.67 27.84 -2.02
N VAL A 66 -2.83 26.85 -2.34
CA VAL A 66 -1.68 26.45 -1.53
C VAL A 66 -0.44 27.06 -2.16
N GLY A 67 0.25 27.95 -1.44
CA GLY A 67 1.57 28.44 -1.86
C GLY A 67 2.52 27.27 -2.18
N PRO A 68 3.67 27.53 -2.84
CA PRO A 68 4.55 26.48 -3.35
C PRO A 68 4.79 25.41 -2.28
N ILE A 69 4.24 24.21 -2.51
CA ILE A 69 4.38 23.10 -1.59
C ILE A 69 5.84 22.70 -1.64
N VAL A 70 6.58 23.02 -0.58
CA VAL A 70 7.94 22.56 -0.43
C VAL A 70 7.86 21.05 -0.18
N PRO A 71 8.37 20.20 -1.09
CA PRO A 71 8.40 18.77 -0.84
C PRO A 71 9.16 18.52 0.46
N GLY A 72 8.55 17.74 1.36
CA GLY A 72 9.17 17.37 2.61
C GLY A 72 10.43 16.52 2.40
N GLN A 73 11.24 16.39 3.45
CA GLN A 73 12.31 15.38 3.42
C GLN A 73 11.67 14.00 3.30
N ARG A 74 12.16 13.21 2.34
CA ARG A 74 11.78 11.80 2.22
C ARG A 74 12.12 11.09 3.52
N GLN A 75 11.11 10.55 4.19
CA GLN A 75 11.31 9.78 5.41
C GLN A 75 11.24 8.29 5.10
N ALA A 76 12.17 7.54 5.70
CA ALA A 76 12.15 6.10 5.60
C ALA A 76 10.87 5.57 6.25
N VAL A 77 10.21 4.65 5.54
CA VAL A 77 9.01 3.98 6.04
C VAL A 77 9.39 2.56 6.45
N GLU A 78 9.05 2.21 7.68
CA GLU A 78 9.26 0.87 8.21
C GLU A 78 7.94 0.11 8.19
N ILE A 79 7.93 -1.06 7.55
CA ILE A 79 6.74 -1.91 7.49
C ILE A 79 6.88 -2.95 8.61
N ALA A 80 6.13 -2.74 9.69
CA ALA A 80 6.18 -3.57 10.88
C ALA A 80 5.60 -4.97 10.64
N TYR A 81 4.48 -5.05 9.93
CA TYR A 81 3.84 -6.32 9.55
C TYR A 81 2.95 -6.16 8.32
N VAL A 82 2.69 -7.28 7.65
CA VAL A 82 1.72 -7.40 6.55
C VAL A 82 0.88 -8.65 6.80
N VAL A 83 -0.43 -8.47 6.93
CA VAL A 83 -1.40 -9.56 7.10
C VAL A 83 -2.28 -9.59 5.86
N ILE A 84 -2.17 -10.64 5.04
CA ILE A 84 -2.95 -10.80 3.80
C ILE A 84 -4.04 -11.83 4.05
N LYS A 85 -5.27 -11.48 3.66
CA LYS A 85 -6.44 -12.36 3.67
C LYS A 85 -7.20 -12.18 2.36
N ASP A 86 -7.10 -13.18 1.49
CA ASP A 86 -7.70 -13.20 0.16
C ASP A 86 -7.29 -11.94 -0.65
N ASP A 87 -8.25 -11.07 -0.98
CA ASP A 87 -8.05 -9.81 -1.70
C ASP A 87 -7.96 -8.59 -0.77
N THR A 88 -7.75 -8.80 0.53
CA THR A 88 -7.56 -7.74 1.52
C THR A 88 -6.22 -7.91 2.24
N ALA A 89 -5.62 -6.82 2.67
CA ALA A 89 -4.43 -6.85 3.49
C ALA A 89 -4.44 -5.72 4.50
N MET A 90 -3.94 -5.99 5.71
CA MET A 90 -3.68 -4.98 6.73
C MET A 90 -2.17 -4.84 6.89
N VAL A 91 -1.68 -3.60 6.90
CA VAL A 91 -0.26 -3.28 6.98
C VAL A 91 -0.01 -2.32 8.13
N GLY A 92 0.90 -2.69 9.02
CA GLY A 92 1.43 -1.79 10.04
C GLY A 92 2.61 -1.00 9.47
N VAL A 93 2.49 0.32 9.43
CA VAL A 93 3.50 1.23 8.88
C VAL A 93 3.98 2.18 9.97
N THR A 94 5.29 2.26 10.15
CA THR A 94 5.94 3.10 11.16
C THR A 94 6.82 4.14 10.48
N ARG A 95 6.73 5.39 10.95
CA ARG A 95 7.62 6.48 10.58
C ARG A 95 8.20 7.11 11.84
N PRO A 96 9.34 6.62 12.35
CA PRO A 96 9.92 7.17 13.58
C PRO A 96 10.08 8.70 13.51
N PRO A 97 9.73 9.45 14.56
CA PRO A 97 9.35 9.00 15.90
C PRO A 97 7.85 8.70 16.09
N LEU A 98 7.04 8.71 15.02
CA LEU A 98 5.60 8.48 15.09
C LEU A 98 5.28 7.00 15.37
N PRO A 99 4.16 6.71 16.07
CA PRO A 99 3.70 5.35 16.28
C PRO A 99 3.33 4.66 14.97
N THR A 100 3.30 3.33 15.01
CA THR A 100 2.80 2.52 13.89
C THR A 100 1.33 2.84 13.61
N VAL A 101 1.02 3.13 12.36
CA VAL A 101 -0.34 3.30 11.84
C VAL A 101 -0.72 2.11 10.98
N ASN A 102 -2.00 1.73 11.03
CA ASN A 102 -2.53 0.64 10.22
C ASN A 102 -3.14 1.19 8.95
N PHE A 103 -2.79 0.58 7.82
CA PHE A 103 -3.45 0.79 6.55
C PHE A 103 -4.10 -0.50 6.12
N ASP A 104 -5.37 -0.41 5.75
CA ASP A 104 -6.05 -1.47 5.03
C ASP A 104 -5.82 -1.30 3.53
N LEU A 105 -5.68 -2.42 2.85
CA LEU A 105 -5.51 -2.49 1.42
C LEU A 105 -6.48 -3.50 0.85
N LYS A 106 -6.97 -3.18 -0.34
CA LYS A 106 -7.78 -4.08 -1.13
C LYS A 106 -7.16 -4.26 -2.50
N ARG A 107 -7.24 -5.47 -3.02
CA ARG A 107 -6.84 -5.79 -4.37
C ARG A 107 -7.98 -5.47 -5.33
N GLU A 108 -7.85 -4.38 -6.07
CA GLU A 108 -8.80 -4.02 -7.14
C GLU A 108 -8.15 -4.25 -8.50
N ASN A 109 -8.81 -5.02 -9.37
CA ASN A 109 -8.31 -5.32 -10.72
C ASN A 109 -6.86 -5.85 -10.72
N GLY A 110 -6.50 -6.67 -9.74
CA GLY A 110 -5.17 -7.25 -9.59
C GLY A 110 -4.12 -6.33 -8.95
N THR A 111 -4.45 -5.08 -8.64
CA THR A 111 -3.54 -4.10 -8.01
C THR A 111 -3.96 -3.79 -6.58
N TRP A 112 -3.00 -3.78 -5.65
CA TRP A 112 -3.23 -3.36 -4.26
C TRP A 112 -3.42 -1.85 -4.17
N LYS A 113 -4.43 -1.43 -3.42
CA LYS A 113 -4.77 -0.03 -3.17
C LYS A 113 -5.04 0.20 -1.70
N LEU A 114 -4.75 1.41 -1.20
CA LEU A 114 -5.05 1.82 0.17
C LEU A 114 -6.54 2.12 0.29
N CYS A 115 -7.22 1.47 1.22
CA CYS A 115 -8.63 1.62 1.47
C CYS A 115 -8.81 1.78 2.98
N ASN A 116 -9.79 2.57 3.41
CA ASN A 116 -10.13 2.73 4.80
C ASN A 116 -11.26 1.74 5.09
N ALA A 117 -10.94 0.61 5.70
CA ALA A 117 -11.93 -0.43 6.01
C ALA A 117 -12.87 -0.01 7.15
#